data_AF-A0A7X7VX20-F1
#
_entry.id   AF-A0A7X7VX20-F1
#
_cell.length_a   1.000
_cell.length_b   1.000
_cell.length_c   1.000
_cell.angle_alpha   90.00
_cell.angle_beta   90.00
_cell.angle_gamma   90.00
#
_symmetry.space_group_name_H-M   'P 1'
#
loop_
_entity.id
_entity.type
_entity.pdbx_description
1 polymer ?
#
loop_
_entity_poly.entity_id
_entity_poly.type
_entity_poly.pdbx_seq_one_letter_code
_entity_poly.pdbx_strand_id
1 'polypeptide(L)'
;MVDCRQGEGRYPVKSDRETYRPGLVAGIRRQDTKKRCSPNQKWVALTFDDGPHPNTTPRLLSILKAHHAKAIFFLVGMMAEAYPDLVLEEQQAGHLIANHTYHHVNLTKIHDNDVGTELEACRLVLQHITGEKPRRRKDIPL
;
A
#
# COMPACT_ATOMS: atom_id res chain seq x y z
N MET A 1 -0.36 -29.18 18.25
CA MET A 1 -0.25 -28.11 19.27
C MET A 1 1.17 -27.57 19.17
N VAL A 2 1.35 -26.47 18.44
CA VAL A 2 2.64 -25.79 18.37
C VAL A 2 2.46 -24.47 19.09
N ASP A 3 3.30 -24.32 20.11
CA ASP A 3 3.36 -23.25 21.10
C ASP A 3 3.61 -21.89 20.41
N CYS A 4 2.81 -20.89 20.79
CA CYS A 4 2.78 -19.55 20.23
C CYS A 4 3.29 -18.58 21.30
N ARG A 5 4.62 -18.53 21.47
CA ARG A 5 5.27 -17.52 22.32
C ARG A 5 6.60 -17.11 21.71
N GLN A 6 6.76 -15.79 21.57
CA GLN A 6 7.98 -15.03 21.29
C GLN A 6 8.32 -14.78 19.82
N GLY A 7 7.92 -13.59 19.36
CA GLY A 7 8.38 -12.96 18.13
C GLY A 7 8.28 -11.44 18.26
N GLU A 8 9.04 -10.85 19.20
CA GLU A 8 9.18 -9.39 19.28
C GLU A 8 10.05 -8.89 18.10
N GLY A 9 9.41 -8.69 16.95
CA GLY A 9 10.02 -8.06 15.78
C GLY A 9 10.12 -6.54 15.96
N ARG A 10 11.05 -6.06 16.78
CA ARG A 10 11.45 -4.63 16.79
C ARG A 10 12.27 -4.34 15.53
N TYR A 11 11.66 -3.66 14.56
CA TYR A 11 12.42 -3.06 13.45
C TYR A 11 13.32 -1.92 13.99
N PRO A 12 14.65 -1.96 13.79
CA PRO A 12 15.54 -0.93 14.30
C PRO A 12 15.41 0.37 13.48
N VAL A 13 15.07 1.46 14.16
CA VAL A 13 15.20 2.82 13.62
C VAL A 13 16.67 3.21 13.70
N LYS A 14 17.39 3.21 12.57
CA LYS A 14 18.73 3.81 12.50
C LYS A 14 18.60 5.34 12.45
N SER A 15 19.22 6.02 13.40
CA SER A 15 19.26 7.47 13.48
C SER A 15 20.47 8.00 12.71
N ASP A 16 20.29 8.31 11.43
CA ASP A 16 21.36 8.92 10.64
C ASP A 16 21.33 10.44 10.83
N ARG A 17 22.01 10.91 11.88
CA ARG A 17 22.42 12.31 12.02
C ARG A 17 23.75 12.51 11.28
N GLU A 18 23.69 12.78 9.99
CA GLU A 18 24.88 13.15 9.20
C GLU A 18 24.61 14.42 8.38
N THR A 19 25.06 15.55 8.94
CA THR A 19 25.45 16.83 8.31
C THR A 19 24.54 17.50 7.25
N TYR A 20 23.79 18.51 7.69
CA TYR A 20 23.15 19.53 6.85
C TYR A 20 24.20 20.50 6.27
N ARG A 21 24.25 20.64 4.94
CA ARG A 21 24.97 21.70 4.21
C ARG A 21 23.96 22.61 3.49
N PRO A 22 23.87 23.91 3.80
CA PRO A 22 22.96 24.80 3.09
C PRO A 22 23.63 25.30 1.81
N GLY A 23 23.06 24.97 0.66
CA GLY A 23 23.45 25.58 -0.62
C GLY A 23 23.33 24.62 -1.80
N LEU A 24 22.49 24.99 -2.77
CA LEU A 24 22.28 24.38 -4.08
C LEU A 24 21.27 23.20 -4.13
N VAL A 25 19.98 23.51 -4.11
CA VAL A 25 18.97 22.69 -4.80
C VAL A 25 18.20 23.60 -5.77
N ALA A 26 18.87 23.98 -6.85
CA ALA A 26 18.20 24.49 -8.03
C ALA A 26 17.41 23.33 -8.67
N GLY A 27 16.08 23.43 -8.65
CA GLY A 27 15.24 22.70 -9.61
C GLY A 27 14.81 21.29 -9.24
N ILE A 28 14.26 21.04 -8.05
CA ILE A 28 13.28 19.94 -7.91
C ILE A 28 11.94 20.47 -8.44
N ARG A 29 11.68 20.26 -9.74
CA ARG A 29 10.31 20.39 -10.26
C ARG A 29 9.46 19.39 -9.48
N ARG A 30 8.49 19.89 -8.70
CA ARG A 30 7.39 19.07 -8.19
C ARG A 30 6.85 18.32 -9.40
N GLN A 31 6.93 16.99 -9.40
CA GLN A 31 6.34 16.19 -10.48
C GLN A 31 4.88 16.61 -10.59
N ASP A 32 4.50 17.09 -11.78
CA ASP A 32 3.14 17.49 -12.10
C ASP A 32 2.20 16.35 -11.69
N THR A 33 1.38 16.59 -10.66
CA THR A 33 0.27 15.70 -10.28
C THR A 33 -0.82 15.86 -11.34
N LYS A 34 -0.53 15.38 -12.55
CA LYS A 34 -1.47 15.41 -13.66
C LYS A 34 -2.61 14.47 -13.30
N LYS A 35 -3.80 15.03 -13.06
CA LYS A 35 -5.04 14.24 -12.95
C LYS A 35 -5.12 13.29 -14.14
N ARG A 36 -5.37 12.01 -13.86
CA ARG A 36 -5.45 10.98 -14.91
C ARG A 36 -6.81 11.02 -15.60
N CYS A 37 -7.85 11.44 -14.89
CA CYS A 37 -9.21 11.53 -15.37
C CYS A 37 -9.50 12.95 -15.90
N SER A 38 -9.84 13.04 -17.19
CA SER A 38 -10.37 14.28 -17.77
C SER A 38 -11.86 14.43 -17.41
N PRO A 39 -12.36 15.66 -17.08
CA PRO A 39 -13.77 15.87 -16.74
C PRO A 39 -14.75 15.56 -17.88
N ASN A 40 -14.27 15.56 -19.13
CA ASN A 40 -15.09 15.39 -20.33
C ASN A 40 -15.17 13.93 -20.80
N GLN A 41 -14.62 13.00 -20.03
CA GLN A 41 -14.68 11.56 -20.28
C GLN A 41 -15.33 10.86 -19.08
N LYS A 42 -16.01 9.74 -19.36
CA LYS A 42 -16.59 8.91 -18.31
C LYS A 42 -15.51 7.98 -17.75
N TRP A 43 -15.18 8.14 -16.48
CA TRP A 43 -14.22 7.31 -15.76
C TRP A 43 -14.90 6.59 -14.60
N VAL A 44 -14.47 5.36 -14.34
CA VAL A 44 -14.78 4.61 -13.13
C VAL A 44 -13.47 4.06 -12.58
N ALA A 45 -13.25 4.19 -11.27
CA ALA A 45 -12.14 3.55 -10.60
C ALA A 45 -12.64 2.28 -9.91
N LEU A 46 -12.03 1.14 -10.24
CA LEU A 46 -12.27 -0.12 -9.53
C LEU A 46 -11.32 -0.19 -8.34
N THR A 47 -11.89 -0.38 -7.14
CA THR A 47 -11.14 -0.54 -5.90
C THR A 47 -11.56 -1.83 -5.22
N PHE A 48 -10.60 -2.58 -4.69
CA PHE A 48 -10.83 -3.81 -3.94
C PHE A 48 -10.13 -3.71 -2.58
N ASP A 49 -10.87 -4.01 -1.52
CA ASP A 49 -10.40 -3.93 -0.14
C ASP A 49 -10.16 -5.35 0.41
N ASP A 50 -9.56 -5.45 1.60
CA ASP A 50 -9.39 -6.68 2.41
C ASP A 50 -8.39 -7.74 1.89
N GLY A 51 -7.80 -7.53 0.72
CA GLY A 51 -6.82 -8.44 0.12
C GLY A 51 -5.41 -8.39 0.74
N PRO A 52 -4.48 -9.24 0.27
CA PRO A 52 -4.70 -10.31 -0.71
C PRO A 52 -5.31 -11.56 -0.05
N HIS A 53 -6.12 -12.31 -0.80
CA HIS A 53 -6.71 -13.55 -0.33
C HIS A 53 -6.47 -14.69 -1.33
N PRO A 54 -5.89 -15.83 -0.90
CA PRO A 54 -5.31 -16.83 -1.80
C PRO A 54 -6.31 -17.49 -2.75
N ASN A 55 -7.58 -17.58 -2.35
CA ASN A 55 -8.60 -18.24 -3.19
C ASN A 55 -9.32 -17.28 -4.15
N THR A 56 -9.26 -15.96 -3.92
CA THR A 56 -10.10 -14.98 -4.62
C THR A 56 -9.25 -13.98 -5.41
N THR A 57 -8.11 -13.53 -4.89
CA THR A 57 -7.19 -12.63 -5.60
C THR A 57 -6.75 -13.18 -6.96
N PRO A 58 -6.29 -14.45 -7.10
CA PRO A 58 -5.87 -14.96 -8.41
C PRO A 58 -7.01 -14.98 -9.43
N ARG A 59 -8.24 -15.28 -8.99
CA ARG A 59 -9.42 -15.28 -9.84
C ARG A 59 -9.79 -13.86 -10.28
N LEU A 60 -9.70 -12.90 -9.36
CA LEU A 60 -9.96 -11.49 -9.65
C LEU A 60 -8.94 -10.94 -10.64
N LEU A 61 -7.64 -11.21 -10.44
CA LEU A 61 -6.57 -10.83 -11.38
C LEU A 61 -6.82 -11.41 -12.77
N SER A 62 -7.25 -12.68 -12.86
CA SER A 62 -7.60 -13.31 -14.13
C SER A 62 -8.73 -12.56 -14.86
N ILE A 63 -9.77 -12.14 -14.13
CA ILE A 63 -10.90 -11.37 -14.69
C ILE A 63 -10.44 -9.98 -15.15
N LEU A 64 -9.70 -9.25 -14.30
CA LEU A 64 -9.20 -7.91 -14.64
C LEU A 64 -8.32 -7.96 -15.89
N LYS A 65 -7.45 -8.97 -15.99
CA LYS A 65 -6.60 -9.21 -17.17
C LYS A 65 -7.42 -9.48 -18.43
N ALA A 66 -8.44 -10.34 -18.36
CA ALA A 66 -9.31 -10.67 -19.50
C ALA A 66 -10.06 -9.44 -20.04
N HIS A 67 -10.38 -8.47 -19.17
CA HIS A 67 -11.04 -7.23 -19.55
C HIS A 67 -10.07 -6.06 -19.80
N HIS A 68 -8.75 -6.31 -19.80
CA HIS A 68 -7.72 -5.27 -19.90
C HIS A 68 -7.90 -4.12 -18.89
N ALA A 69 -8.51 -4.41 -17.75
CA ALA A 69 -8.84 -3.43 -16.72
C ALA A 69 -7.70 -3.30 -15.69
N LYS A 70 -7.54 -2.11 -15.13
CA LYS A 70 -6.67 -1.85 -13.97
C LYS A 70 -7.53 -1.46 -12.78
N ALA A 71 -7.06 -1.84 -11.60
CA ALA A 71 -7.72 -1.57 -10.33
C ALA A 71 -6.72 -1.06 -9.29
N ILE A 72 -7.28 -0.66 -8.16
CA ILE A 72 -6.56 -0.27 -6.95
C ILE A 72 -6.87 -1.31 -5.89
N PHE A 73 -5.84 -1.88 -5.28
CA PHE A 73 -5.97 -2.87 -4.22
C PHE A 73 -5.57 -2.23 -2.89
N PHE A 74 -6.53 -2.10 -1.98
CA PHE A 74 -6.30 -1.68 -0.61
C PHE A 74 -6.04 -2.94 0.22
N LEU A 75 -4.77 -3.17 0.53
CA LEU A 75 -4.31 -4.40 1.16
C LEU A 75 -4.15 -4.25 2.66
N VAL A 76 -4.56 -5.29 3.37
CA VAL A 76 -4.37 -5.42 4.82
C VAL A 76 -2.96 -5.93 5.08
N GLY A 77 -2.22 -5.26 5.97
CA GLY A 77 -0.81 -5.54 6.23
C GLY A 77 -0.54 -6.99 6.62
N MET A 78 -1.31 -7.56 7.55
CA MET A 78 -1.12 -8.96 7.97
C MET A 78 -1.38 -9.98 6.84
N MET A 79 -2.29 -9.66 5.92
CA MET A 79 -2.58 -10.52 4.77
C MET A 79 -1.48 -10.42 3.72
N ALA A 80 -0.97 -9.20 3.50
CA ALA A 80 0.17 -8.96 2.61
C ALA A 80 1.44 -9.68 3.10
N GLU A 81 1.69 -9.68 4.41
CA GLU A 81 2.82 -10.41 5.01
C GLU A 81 2.67 -11.94 4.85
N ALA A 82 1.44 -12.46 4.95
CA ALA A 82 1.17 -13.88 4.77
C ALA A 82 1.26 -14.34 3.30
N TYR A 83 0.96 -13.45 2.35
CA TYR A 83 0.91 -13.78 0.91
C TYR A 83 1.65 -12.74 0.04
N PRO A 84 2.97 -12.54 0.25
CA PRO A 84 3.74 -11.50 -0.45
C PRO A 84 3.80 -11.72 -1.96
N ASP A 85 3.79 -12.98 -2.41
CA ASP A 85 3.78 -13.33 -3.84
C ASP A 85 2.53 -12.81 -4.54
N LEU A 86 1.36 -12.84 -3.90
CA LEU A 86 0.13 -12.31 -4.47
C LEU A 86 0.15 -10.78 -4.58
N VAL A 87 0.78 -10.10 -3.61
CA VAL A 87 0.97 -8.64 -3.69
C VAL A 87 1.88 -8.28 -4.87
N LEU A 88 2.94 -9.06 -5.09
CA LEU A 88 3.82 -8.90 -6.24
C LEU A 88 3.08 -9.20 -7.55
N GLU A 89 2.22 -10.22 -7.61
CA GLU A 89 1.39 -10.49 -8.78
C GLU A 89 0.44 -9.33 -9.09
N GLU A 90 -0.22 -8.76 -8.08
CA GLU A 90 -1.08 -7.57 -8.22
C GLU A 90 -0.27 -6.38 -8.78
N GLN A 91 0.91 -6.11 -8.23
CA GLN A 91 1.80 -5.03 -8.67
C GLN A 91 2.32 -5.26 -10.10
N GLN A 92 2.82 -6.46 -10.41
CA GLN A 92 3.36 -6.83 -11.72
C GLN A 92 2.27 -6.83 -12.80
N ALA A 93 1.03 -7.14 -12.43
CA ALA A 93 -0.14 -6.95 -13.30
C ALA A 93 -0.47 -5.47 -13.56
N GLY A 94 0.27 -4.52 -12.98
CA GLY A 94 0.15 -3.08 -13.20
C GLY A 94 -1.01 -2.44 -12.43
N HIS A 95 -1.46 -3.09 -11.36
CA HIS A 95 -2.44 -2.51 -10.43
C HIS A 95 -1.76 -1.61 -9.41
N LEU A 96 -2.53 -0.70 -8.82
CA LEU A 96 -2.01 0.21 -7.81
C LEU A 96 -2.21 -0.39 -6.42
N ILE A 97 -1.14 -0.47 -5.63
CA ILE A 97 -1.18 -1.00 -4.27
C ILE A 97 -1.39 0.14 -3.27
N ALA A 98 -2.36 -0.04 -2.37
CA ALA A 98 -2.78 0.93 -1.38
C ALA A 98 -2.93 0.30 0.01
N ASN A 99 -2.87 1.13 1.04
CA ASN A 99 -2.86 0.72 2.44
C ASN A 99 -4.28 0.59 3.02
N HIS A 100 -4.58 -0.53 3.67
CA HIS A 100 -5.85 -0.81 4.33
C HIS A 100 -5.69 -1.17 5.81
N THR A 101 -4.77 -0.49 6.52
CA THR A 101 -4.35 -0.80 7.90
C THR A 101 -3.66 -2.16 8.03
N TYR A 102 -3.07 -2.44 9.19
CA TYR A 102 -2.32 -3.67 9.37
C TYR A 102 -3.22 -4.81 9.85
N HIS A 103 -4.05 -4.54 10.86
CA HIS A 103 -4.93 -5.51 11.51
C HIS A 103 -6.40 -5.38 11.10
N HIS A 104 -6.72 -4.51 10.14
CA HIS A 104 -8.10 -4.26 9.71
C HIS A 104 -9.01 -3.75 10.86
N VAL A 105 -8.45 -2.90 11.71
CA VAL A 105 -9.17 -2.31 12.85
C VAL A 105 -10.07 -1.16 12.41
N ASN A 106 -11.15 -0.94 13.15
CA ASN A 106 -11.99 0.23 12.94
C ASN A 106 -11.30 1.50 13.47
N LEU A 107 -10.77 2.32 12.57
CA LEU A 107 -10.03 3.54 12.89
C LEU A 107 -10.84 4.57 13.70
N THR A 108 -12.18 4.53 13.69
CA THR A 108 -13.00 5.46 14.50
C THR A 108 -13.15 5.03 15.95
N LYS A 109 -12.61 3.86 16.32
CA LYS A 109 -12.76 3.25 17.65
C LYS A 109 -11.44 3.10 18.41
N ILE A 110 -10.34 3.60 17.87
CA ILE A 110 -9.00 3.51 18.47
C ILE A 110 -8.41 4.90 18.67
N HIS A 111 -7.34 5.03 19.45
CA HIS A 111 -6.69 6.32 19.67
C HIS A 111 -5.87 6.74 18.45
N ASP A 112 -5.67 8.05 18.26
CA ASP A 112 -4.92 8.60 17.13
C ASP A 112 -3.51 8.02 16.98
N ASN A 113 -2.83 7.72 18.09
CA ASN A 113 -1.52 7.06 18.08
C ASN A 113 -1.60 5.63 17.50
N ASP A 114 -2.68 4.91 17.79
CA ASP A 114 -2.92 3.56 17.27
C ASP A 114 -3.26 3.62 15.77
N VAL A 115 -4.01 4.65 15.33
CA VAL A 115 -4.23 4.92 13.89
C VAL A 115 -2.89 5.10 13.16
N GLY A 116 -1.98 5.90 13.73
CA GLY A 116 -0.65 6.10 13.16
C GLY A 116 0.14 4.80 13.06
N THR A 117 0.08 3.98 14.11
CA THR A 117 0.77 2.68 14.18
C THR A 117 0.25 1.70 13.14
N GLU A 118 -1.08 1.57 13.00
CA GLU A 118 -1.72 0.70 12.00
C GLU A 118 -1.35 1.06 10.56
N LEU A 119 -1.39 2.35 10.25
CA LEU A 119 -1.05 2.84 8.92
C LEU A 119 0.43 2.64 8.63
N GLU A 120 1.30 2.90 9.60
CA GLU A 120 2.75 2.78 9.43
C GLU A 120 3.20 1.32 9.30
N ALA A 121 2.67 0.42 10.12
CA ALA A 121 2.98 -1.00 10.05
C ALA A 121 2.61 -1.59 8.67
N CYS A 122 1.39 -1.31 8.20
CA CYS A 122 0.96 -1.74 6.87
C CYS A 122 1.82 -1.11 5.76
N ARG A 123 2.18 0.17 5.91
CA ARG A 123 3.06 0.87 4.95
C ARG A 123 4.42 0.19 4.83
N LEU A 124 5.02 -0.19 5.96
CA LEU A 124 6.34 -0.82 5.99
C LEU A 124 6.31 -2.21 5.32
N VAL A 125 5.32 -3.04 5.61
CA VAL A 125 5.16 -4.36 4.97
C VAL A 125 4.99 -4.21 3.45
N LEU A 126 4.05 -3.39 3.01
CA LEU A 126 3.79 -3.22 1.58
C LEU A 126 4.99 -2.61 0.86
N GLN A 127 5.69 -1.65 1.46
CA GLN A 127 6.91 -1.08 0.87
C GLN A 127 8.04 -2.10 0.80
N HIS A 128 8.18 -2.95 1.82
CA HIS A 128 9.19 -4.00 1.82
C HIS A 128 8.95 -5.02 0.69
N ILE A 129 7.69 -5.42 0.46
CA ILE A 129 7.32 -6.37 -0.59
C ILE A 129 7.45 -5.73 -1.97
N THR A 130 6.87 -4.54 -2.17
CA THR A 130 6.70 -3.94 -3.50
C THR A 130 7.87 -3.05 -3.95
N GLY A 131 8.76 -2.67 -3.04
CA GLY A 131 9.78 -1.66 -3.26
C GLY A 131 9.23 -0.22 -3.38
N GLU A 132 7.91 -0.03 -3.36
CA GLU A 132 7.25 1.26 -3.53
C GLU A 132 6.44 1.65 -2.29
N LYS A 133 6.37 2.95 -1.99
CA LYS A 133 5.50 3.42 -0.91
C LYS A 133 4.03 3.24 -1.33
N PRO A 134 3.20 2.46 -0.60
CA PRO A 134 1.81 2.27 -0.95
C PRO A 134 1.04 3.60 -0.87
N ARG A 135 0.01 3.73 -1.72
CA ARG A 135 -0.85 4.92 -1.68
C ARG A 135 -1.82 4.84 -0.50
N ARG A 136 -2.17 6.00 0.06
CA ARG A 136 -3.39 6.14 0.89
C ARG A 136 -4.52 6.58 -0.01
N ARG A 137 -5.76 6.36 0.43
CA ARG A 137 -6.97 6.77 -0.31
C ARG A 137 -6.93 8.23 -0.79
N LYS A 138 -6.43 9.14 0.06
CA LYS A 138 -6.32 10.57 -0.25
C LYS A 138 -5.18 10.95 -1.20
N ASP A 139 -4.24 10.05 -1.44
CA ASP A 139 -3.04 10.30 -2.26
C ASP A 139 -3.15 9.65 -3.66
N ILE A 140 -4.32 9.13 -4.04
CA ILE A 140 -4.55 8.49 -5.34
C ILE A 140 -4.81 9.57 -6.40
N PRO A 141 -4.02 9.62 -7.49
CA PRO A 141 -4.21 10.58 -8.56
C PRO A 141 -5.34 10.12 -9.50
N LEU A 142 -6.58 10.54 -9.20
CA LEU A 142 -7.73 10.45 -10.10
C LEU A 142 -7.84 11.75 -10.91
#